data_AF-A0A1A9V0U0-F1
#
_entry.id   AF-A0A1A9V0U0-F1
#
_cell.length_a   1.000
_cell.length_b   1.000
_cell.length_c   1.000
_cell.angle_alpha   90.00
_cell.angle_beta   90.00
_cell.angle_gamma   90.00
#
_symmetry.space_group_name_H-M   'P 1'
#
loop_
_entity.id
_entity.type
_entity.pdbx_description
1 polymer ?
#
loop_
_entity_poly.entity_id
_entity_poly.type
_entity_poly.pdbx_seq_one_letter_code
_entity_poly.pdbx_strand_id
1 'polypeptide(L)'
;MLEGYFVCNRFDCLGRLQNAKTIVIYQKLDLDACKSRVKKARSMLGQQMAERDLRVAQSEFDRQSDITKSLLQGLNSSHENHLKHLCAFVQTQLRYYKQCNEVMNHLQKELVNLGVSSPSEIIDMRDENVEIQSLGRETFVENVQANNHLKAMTARTDEMKRARVLCSYDAKDHTELTLITNEGVLANVQNFEI
;
A
#
# COMPACT_ATOMS: atom_id res chain seq x y z
N MET A 1 -8.31 -27.08 6.43
CA MET A 1 -6.97 -26.80 5.88
C MET A 1 -7.00 -25.40 5.27
N LEU A 2 -6.62 -24.39 6.05
CA LEU A 2 -6.31 -23.05 5.53
C LEU A 2 -4.80 -22.92 5.66
N GLU A 3 -4.10 -22.92 4.53
CA GLU A 3 -2.64 -22.77 4.56
C GLU A 3 -2.26 -21.40 5.10
N GLY A 4 -1.16 -21.37 5.86
CA GLY A 4 -0.66 -20.17 6.50
C GLY A 4 -0.14 -19.18 5.48
N TYR A 5 -1.01 -18.30 4.99
CA TYR A 5 -0.59 -17.09 4.30
C TYR A 5 0.21 -16.23 5.27
N PHE A 6 1.53 -16.31 5.13
CA PHE A 6 2.48 -15.34 5.66
C PHE A 6 2.14 -13.99 5.04
N VAL A 7 1.21 -13.24 5.65
CA VAL A 7 0.99 -11.82 5.36
C VAL A 7 2.20 -11.06 5.89
N CYS A 8 3.32 -11.14 5.15
CA CYS A 8 4.40 -10.20 5.34
C CYS A 8 3.81 -8.82 5.04
N ASN A 9 3.70 -8.00 6.09
CA ASN A 9 3.23 -6.64 5.92
C ASN A 9 4.17 -5.93 4.92
N ARG A 10 3.60 -5.19 3.95
CA ARG A 10 4.38 -4.62 2.84
C ARG A 10 5.52 -3.72 3.36
N PHE A 11 5.27 -3.03 4.48
CA PHE A 11 6.24 -2.23 5.22
C PHE A 11 7.40 -3.07 5.80
N ASP A 12 7.12 -4.21 6.43
CA ASP A 12 8.15 -5.11 6.99
C ASP A 12 9.02 -5.71 5.89
N CYS A 13 8.42 -6.13 4.78
CA CYS A 13 9.15 -6.66 3.64
C CYS A 13 10.03 -5.58 2.97
N LEU A 14 9.54 -4.34 2.84
CA LEU A 14 10.34 -3.21 2.34
C LEU A 14 11.48 -2.83 3.29
N GLY A 15 11.23 -2.75 4.60
CA GLY A 15 12.25 -2.46 5.60
C GLY A 15 13.37 -3.51 5.62
N ARG A 16 13.01 -4.80 5.54
CA ARG A 16 13.98 -5.90 5.41
C ARG A 16 14.79 -5.82 4.12
N LEU A 17 14.17 -5.46 2.98
CA LEU A 17 14.88 -5.28 1.72
C LEU A 17 15.83 -4.05 1.73
N GLN A 18 15.42 -2.95 2.36
CA GLN A 18 16.25 -1.76 2.56
C GLN A 18 17.50 -2.09 3.37
N ASN A 19 17.32 -2.80 4.50
CA ASN A 19 18.42 -3.27 5.34
C ASN A 19 19.33 -4.26 4.60
N ALA A 20 18.75 -5.21 3.85
CA ALA A 20 19.53 -6.17 3.06
C ALA A 20 20.40 -5.50 2.00
N LYS A 21 19.89 -4.48 1.29
CA LYS A 21 20.68 -3.67 0.35
C LYS A 21 21.88 -3.00 1.02
N THR A 22 21.67 -2.41 2.20
CA THR A 22 22.73 -1.79 2.99
C THR A 22 23.82 -2.80 3.38
N ILE A 23 23.43 -4.01 3.82
CA ILE A 23 24.39 -5.08 4.16
C ILE A 23 25.19 -5.54 2.92
N VAL A 24 24.57 -5.68 1.75
CA VAL A 24 25.27 -6.01 0.49
C VAL A 24 26.34 -4.97 0.14
N ILE A 25 26.08 -3.67 0.40
CA ILE A 25 27.07 -2.60 0.18
C ILE A 25 28.27 -2.78 1.12
N TYR A 26 28.05 -3.00 2.42
CA TYR A 26 29.14 -3.22 3.38
C TYR A 26 29.98 -4.45 3.03
N GLN A 27 29.35 -5.59 2.78
CA GLN A 27 30.06 -6.83 2.43
C GLN A 27 30.85 -6.72 1.11
N LYS A 28 30.37 -5.92 0.15
CA LYS A 28 31.14 -5.63 -1.07
C LYS A 28 32.43 -4.87 -0.74
N LEU A 29 32.37 -3.88 0.15
CA LEU A 29 33.55 -3.14 0.62
C LEU A 29 34.53 -4.07 1.36
N ASP A 30 34.03 -4.93 2.25
CA ASP A 30 34.85 -5.92 2.97
C ASP A 30 35.52 -6.92 2.01
N LEU A 31 34.78 -7.38 1.00
CA LEU A 31 35.29 -8.29 -0.02
C LEU A 31 36.39 -7.63 -0.87
N ASP A 32 36.20 -6.37 -1.27
CA ASP A 32 37.20 -5.62 -2.05
C ASP A 32 38.44 -5.25 -1.21
N ALA A 33 38.26 -4.98 0.09
CA ALA A 33 39.35 -4.86 1.06
C ALA A 33 40.13 -6.17 1.22
N CYS A 34 39.45 -7.31 1.33
CA CYS A 34 40.10 -8.63 1.44
C CYS A 34 40.84 -9.03 0.15
N LYS A 35 40.27 -8.79 -1.04
CA LYS A 35 40.97 -8.95 -2.33
C LYS A 35 42.25 -8.11 -2.37
N SER A 36 42.18 -6.86 -1.89
CA SER A 36 43.33 -5.96 -1.82
C SER A 36 44.40 -6.43 -0.83
N ARG A 37 43.99 -7.00 0.32
CA ARG A 37 44.90 -7.64 1.29
C ARG A 37 45.60 -8.86 0.71
N VAL A 38 44.88 -9.77 0.03
CA VAL A 38 45.46 -10.94 -0.65
C VAL A 38 46.47 -10.52 -1.72
N LYS A 39 46.13 -9.53 -2.55
CA LYS A 39 47.04 -9.02 -3.59
C LYS A 39 48.37 -8.49 -3.02
N LYS A 40 48.34 -7.86 -1.84
CA LYS A 40 49.54 -7.39 -1.13
C LYS A 40 50.29 -8.51 -0.40
N ALA A 41 49.56 -9.46 0.20
CA ALA A 41 50.14 -10.54 1.00
C ALA A 41 50.77 -11.68 0.17
N ARG A 42 50.54 -11.74 -1.15
CA ARG A 42 51.06 -12.76 -2.08
C ARG A 42 52.59 -12.94 -2.13
N SER A 43 53.36 -12.05 -1.53
CA SER A 43 54.82 -12.15 -1.39
C SER A 43 55.29 -12.20 0.07
N MET A 44 54.40 -12.50 1.03
CA MET A 44 54.66 -12.38 2.46
C MET A 44 54.08 -13.54 3.29
N LEU A 45 54.63 -13.74 4.49
CA LEU A 45 54.24 -14.81 5.44
C LEU A 45 52.75 -14.80 5.84
N GLY A 46 52.04 -13.67 5.63
CA GLY A 46 50.61 -13.53 5.94
C GLY A 46 49.63 -14.05 4.88
N GLN A 47 50.11 -14.62 3.76
CA GLN A 47 49.26 -15.01 2.63
C GLN A 47 48.08 -15.93 3.01
N GLN A 48 48.33 -17.00 3.78
CA GLN A 48 47.30 -17.99 4.12
C GLN A 48 46.14 -17.39 4.93
N MET A 49 46.42 -16.45 5.84
CA MET A 49 45.38 -15.76 6.61
C MET A 49 44.58 -14.82 5.71
N ALA A 50 45.23 -14.04 4.83
CA ALA A 50 44.54 -13.18 3.89
C ALA A 50 43.62 -13.98 2.94
N GLU A 51 44.06 -15.15 2.47
CA GLU A 51 43.24 -16.03 1.63
C GLU A 51 42.07 -16.67 2.39
N ARG A 52 42.25 -16.98 3.69
CA ARG A 52 41.15 -17.43 4.56
C ARG A 52 40.10 -16.33 4.72
N ASP A 53 40.53 -15.12 5.06
CA ASP A 53 39.64 -13.96 5.23
C ASP A 53 38.85 -13.67 3.94
N LEU A 54 39.52 -13.75 2.78
CA LEU A 54 38.88 -13.60 1.47
C LEU A 54 37.79 -14.67 1.22
N ARG A 55 38.03 -15.94 1.57
CA ARG A 55 37.02 -17.00 1.45
C ARG A 55 35.80 -16.74 2.33
N VAL A 56 36.02 -16.27 3.57
CA VAL A 56 34.92 -15.92 4.50
C VAL A 56 34.11 -14.74 3.94
N ALA A 57 34.76 -13.64 3.57
CA ALA A 57 34.09 -12.46 3.01
C ALA A 57 33.29 -12.78 1.72
N GLN A 58 33.83 -13.65 0.86
CA GLN A 58 33.12 -14.14 -0.32
C GLN A 58 31.86 -14.94 0.06
N SER A 59 31.98 -15.90 0.98
CA SER A 59 30.83 -16.72 1.43
C SER A 59 29.71 -15.91 2.11
N GLU A 60 30.05 -14.87 2.87
CA GLU A 60 29.07 -13.97 3.49
C GLU A 60 28.37 -13.08 2.45
N PHE A 61 29.10 -12.59 1.44
CA PHE A 61 28.52 -11.83 0.32
C PHE A 61 27.56 -12.70 -0.51
N ASP A 62 27.96 -13.93 -0.84
CA ASP A 62 27.13 -14.85 -1.63
C ASP A 62 25.85 -15.22 -0.87
N ARG A 63 25.96 -15.54 0.42
CA ARG A 63 24.83 -15.78 1.34
C ARG A 63 23.86 -14.59 1.39
N GLN A 64 24.36 -13.36 1.50
CA GLN A 64 23.53 -12.16 1.55
C GLN A 64 22.89 -11.82 0.20
N SER A 65 23.58 -12.13 -0.90
CA SER A 65 23.03 -12.04 -2.26
C SER A 65 21.79 -12.93 -2.38
N ASP A 66 21.84 -14.16 -1.86
CA ASP A 66 20.70 -15.09 -1.87
C ASP A 66 19.56 -14.66 -0.94
N ILE A 67 19.86 -14.14 0.26
CA ILE A 67 18.86 -13.49 1.14
C ILE A 67 18.15 -12.35 0.39
N THR A 68 18.91 -11.51 -0.32
CA THR A 68 18.36 -10.36 -1.06
C THR A 68 17.50 -10.80 -2.24
N LYS A 69 17.89 -11.84 -2.98
CA LYS A 69 17.06 -12.45 -4.05
C LYS A 69 15.75 -13.00 -3.49
N SER A 70 15.81 -13.72 -2.36
CA SER A 70 14.63 -14.28 -1.68
C SER A 70 13.65 -13.18 -1.24
N LEU A 71 14.15 -12.08 -0.66
CA LEU A 71 13.33 -10.92 -0.30
C LEU A 71 12.66 -10.26 -1.52
N LEU A 72 13.33 -10.17 -2.67
CA LEU A 72 12.75 -9.65 -3.91
C LEU A 72 11.65 -10.57 -4.46
N GLN A 73 11.85 -11.89 -4.42
CA GLN A 73 10.82 -12.86 -4.80
C GLN A 73 9.59 -12.77 -3.88
N GLY A 74 9.80 -12.61 -2.57
CA GLY A 74 8.72 -12.38 -1.60
C GLY A 74 7.94 -11.08 -1.82
N LEU A 75 8.60 -10.01 -2.29
CA LEU A 75 7.94 -8.76 -2.66
C LEU A 75 7.01 -8.97 -3.88
N ASN A 76 7.51 -9.64 -4.93
CA ASN A 76 6.71 -9.94 -6.12
C ASN A 76 5.49 -10.81 -5.79
N SER A 77 5.64 -11.86 -4.97
CA SER A 77 4.51 -12.71 -4.56
C SER A 77 3.47 -11.95 -3.72
N SER A 78 3.92 -11.04 -2.83
CA SER A 78 3.04 -10.14 -2.09
C SER A 78 2.27 -9.20 -3.04
N HIS A 79 2.93 -8.63 -4.06
CA HIS A 79 2.29 -7.77 -5.04
C HIS A 79 1.20 -8.51 -5.85
N GLU A 80 1.50 -9.70 -6.36
CA GLU A 80 0.50 -10.55 -7.04
C GLU A 80 -0.68 -10.89 -6.13
N ASN A 81 -0.43 -11.19 -4.86
CA ASN A 81 -1.48 -11.51 -3.91
C ASN A 81 -2.37 -10.29 -3.62
N HIS A 82 -1.82 -9.08 -3.48
CA HIS A 82 -2.66 -7.86 -3.36
C HIS A 82 -3.56 -7.68 -4.59
N LEU A 83 -3.04 -7.88 -5.80
CA LEU A 83 -3.86 -7.81 -7.03
C LEU A 83 -4.98 -8.86 -7.04
N LYS A 84 -4.69 -10.12 -6.66
CA LYS A 84 -5.70 -11.18 -6.53
C LYS A 84 -6.81 -10.79 -5.55
N HIS A 85 -6.46 -10.22 -4.38
CA HIS A 85 -7.44 -9.75 -3.41
C HIS A 85 -8.28 -8.57 -3.91
N LEU A 86 -7.68 -7.59 -4.61
CA LEU A 86 -8.40 -6.48 -5.23
C LEU A 86 -9.39 -6.98 -6.30
N CYS A 87 -8.97 -7.91 -7.16
CA CYS A 87 -9.87 -8.53 -8.13
C CYS A 87 -11.02 -9.29 -7.46
N ALA A 88 -10.74 -10.06 -6.40
CA ALA A 88 -11.77 -10.77 -5.63
C ALA A 88 -12.75 -9.81 -4.94
N PHE A 89 -12.26 -8.68 -4.41
CA PHE A 89 -13.09 -7.62 -3.83
C PHE A 89 -14.04 -7.01 -4.87
N VAL A 90 -13.52 -6.59 -6.03
CA VAL A 90 -14.34 -6.02 -7.12
C VAL A 90 -15.39 -7.03 -7.62
N GLN A 91 -15.01 -8.30 -7.79
CA GLN A 91 -15.96 -9.37 -8.14
C GLN A 91 -17.04 -9.58 -7.07
N THR A 92 -16.70 -9.43 -5.79
CA THR A 92 -17.67 -9.54 -4.68
C THR A 92 -18.64 -8.36 -4.67
N GLN A 93 -18.14 -7.12 -4.87
CA GLN A 93 -18.99 -5.93 -5.02
C GLN A 93 -19.95 -6.07 -6.20
N LEU A 94 -19.46 -6.52 -7.37
CA LEU A 94 -20.29 -6.74 -8.55
C LEU A 94 -21.42 -7.77 -8.29
N ARG A 95 -21.12 -8.87 -7.59
CA ARG A 95 -22.14 -9.86 -7.19
C ARG A 95 -23.16 -9.29 -6.22
N TYR A 96 -22.72 -8.49 -5.25
CA TYR A 96 -23.59 -7.83 -4.27
C TYR A 96 -24.59 -6.89 -4.96
N TYR A 97 -24.12 -5.94 -5.77
CA TYR A 97 -25.02 -5.03 -6.49
C TYR A 97 -25.96 -5.74 -7.46
N LYS A 98 -25.50 -6.82 -8.11
CA LYS A 98 -26.37 -7.68 -8.93
C LYS A 98 -27.49 -8.31 -8.10
N GLN A 99 -27.18 -8.86 -6.92
CA GLN A 99 -28.18 -9.44 -6.01
C GLN A 99 -29.17 -8.38 -5.50
N CYS A 100 -28.70 -7.20 -5.10
CA CYS A 100 -29.58 -6.09 -4.70
C CYS A 100 -30.55 -5.70 -5.82
N ASN A 101 -30.06 -5.62 -7.07
CA ASN A 101 -30.89 -5.35 -8.23
C ASN A 101 -31.90 -6.48 -8.51
N GLU A 102 -31.50 -7.76 -8.39
CA GLU A 102 -32.40 -8.91 -8.53
C GLU A 102 -33.53 -8.89 -7.49
N VAL A 103 -33.22 -8.59 -6.22
CA VAL A 103 -34.20 -8.46 -5.13
C VAL A 103 -35.15 -7.28 -5.37
N MET A 104 -34.63 -6.11 -5.76
CA MET A 104 -35.45 -4.93 -6.10
C MET A 104 -36.41 -5.22 -7.27
N ASN A 105 -35.93 -5.86 -8.33
CA ASN A 105 -36.75 -6.26 -9.49
C ASN A 105 -37.79 -7.33 -9.13
N HIS A 106 -37.49 -8.22 -8.17
CA HIS A 106 -38.46 -9.19 -7.68
C HIS A 106 -39.58 -8.49 -6.90
N LEU A 107 -39.23 -7.63 -5.93
CA LEU A 107 -40.19 -6.84 -5.15
C LEU A 107 -41.08 -5.97 -6.05
N GLN A 108 -40.51 -5.31 -7.07
CA GLN A 108 -41.27 -4.50 -8.02
C GLN A 108 -42.35 -5.32 -8.75
N LYS A 109 -42.04 -6.57 -9.13
CA LYS A 109 -43.02 -7.48 -9.76
C LYS A 109 -44.11 -7.91 -8.78
N GLU A 110 -43.77 -8.18 -7.52
CA GLU A 110 -44.77 -8.51 -6.50
C GLU A 110 -45.74 -7.35 -6.23
N LEU A 111 -45.23 -6.11 -6.13
CA LEU A 111 -46.07 -4.92 -5.97
C LEU A 111 -47.04 -4.72 -7.14
N VAL A 112 -46.56 -4.89 -8.39
CA VAL A 112 -47.41 -4.83 -9.59
C VAL A 112 -48.47 -5.95 -9.58
N ASN A 113 -48.10 -7.17 -9.21
CA ASN A 113 -49.03 -8.30 -9.12
C ASN A 113 -50.10 -8.13 -8.03
N LEU A 114 -49.80 -7.38 -6.96
CA LEU A 114 -50.74 -7.02 -5.89
C LEU A 114 -51.73 -5.91 -6.31
N GLY A 115 -51.69 -5.45 -7.57
CA GLY A 115 -52.58 -4.40 -8.06
C GLY A 115 -52.19 -3.00 -7.57
N VAL A 116 -50.96 -2.83 -7.04
CA VAL A 116 -50.40 -1.50 -6.74
C VAL A 116 -50.02 -0.84 -8.07
N SER A 117 -51.04 -0.34 -8.77
CA SER A 117 -50.87 0.54 -9.93
C SER A 117 -50.08 1.77 -9.49
N SER A 118 -49.02 2.08 -10.24
CA SER A 118 -48.06 3.12 -9.90
C SER A 118 -48.72 4.46 -9.51
N PRO A 119 -48.40 5.03 -8.33
CA PRO A 119 -48.54 6.46 -8.13
C PRO A 119 -47.64 7.17 -9.14
N SER A 120 -48.25 7.79 -10.14
CA SER A 120 -47.54 8.53 -11.18
C SER A 120 -47.00 9.85 -10.64
N GLU A 121 -45.78 9.85 -10.12
CA GLU A 121 -44.93 11.05 -10.11
C GLU A 121 -43.54 10.70 -10.64
N ILE A 122 -43.39 10.87 -11.95
CA ILE A 122 -42.06 10.98 -12.56
C ILE A 122 -41.51 12.33 -12.12
N ILE A 123 -40.59 12.33 -11.16
CA ILE A 123 -39.79 13.52 -10.84
C ILE A 123 -38.83 13.74 -12.01
N ASP A 124 -39.25 14.59 -12.95
CA ASP A 124 -38.44 15.02 -14.08
C ASP A 124 -37.33 15.95 -13.60
N MET A 125 -36.12 15.39 -13.41
CA MET A 125 -34.90 16.16 -13.25
C MET A 125 -34.16 16.25 -14.60
N ARG A 126 -34.74 17.03 -15.52
CA ARG A 126 -34.00 17.62 -16.64
C ARG A 126 -33.34 18.91 -16.17
N ASP A 127 -32.01 18.88 -16.13
CA ASP A 127 -31.20 20.08 -16.32
C ASP A 127 -30.75 20.11 -17.79
N GLU A 128 -30.83 21.27 -18.44
CA GLU A 128 -30.46 21.42 -19.85
C GLU A 128 -29.05 22.01 -20.00
N ASN A 129 -28.38 21.60 -21.09
CA ASN A 129 -27.17 22.20 -21.68
C ASN A 129 -25.79 21.70 -21.21
N VAL A 130 -25.46 20.46 -21.59
CA VAL A 130 -24.11 20.16 -22.15
C VAL A 130 -24.27 19.32 -23.41
N GLU A 131 -23.90 19.87 -24.58
CA GLU A 131 -23.89 19.14 -25.84
C GLU A 131 -22.70 18.16 -25.93
N ILE A 132 -22.99 16.85 -25.89
CA ILE A 132 -22.13 15.82 -26.46
C ILE A 132 -23.02 14.92 -27.33
N GLN A 133 -22.87 15.01 -28.64
CA GLN A 133 -23.73 14.27 -29.58
C GLN A 133 -23.31 12.80 -29.72
N SER A 134 -24.26 11.90 -29.43
CA SER A 134 -24.39 10.54 -29.99
C SER A 134 -23.22 9.56 -29.72
N LEU A 135 -23.34 8.52 -28.89
CA LEU A 135 -24.54 7.75 -28.54
C LEU A 135 -24.33 7.02 -27.19
N GLY A 136 -25.25 7.10 -26.23
CA GLY A 136 -25.35 6.09 -25.15
C GLY A 136 -25.10 6.46 -23.68
N ARG A 137 -25.03 7.76 -23.32
CA ARG A 137 -25.24 8.30 -21.95
C ARG A 137 -24.38 7.73 -20.79
N GLU A 138 -23.31 8.44 -20.46
CA GLU A 138 -22.63 8.39 -19.15
C GLU A 138 -23.24 9.48 -18.20
N THR A 139 -22.71 9.94 -17.05
CA THR A 139 -21.36 9.87 -16.43
C THR A 139 -21.41 10.09 -14.90
N PHE A 140 -20.24 10.07 -14.25
CA PHE A 140 -19.90 10.54 -12.89
C PHE A 140 -19.88 12.11 -12.87
N VAL A 141 -19.87 12.91 -11.79
CA VAL A 141 -19.31 12.81 -10.41
C VAL A 141 -20.12 13.71 -9.43
N GLU A 142 -19.75 13.76 -8.13
CA GLU A 142 -19.76 14.89 -7.16
C GLU A 142 -20.76 16.07 -7.29
N ASN A 143 -21.40 16.54 -6.20
CA ASN A 143 -20.67 17.15 -5.06
C ASN A 143 -21.43 17.18 -3.70
N VAL A 144 -20.69 17.54 -2.65
CA VAL A 144 -21.08 17.64 -1.23
C VAL A 144 -21.71 19.00 -0.92
N GLN A 145 -22.80 19.05 -0.12
CA GLN A 145 -23.01 20.21 0.76
C GLN A 145 -23.79 19.93 2.06
N ALA A 146 -23.20 20.38 3.18
CA ALA A 146 -23.80 20.84 4.43
C ALA A 146 -24.81 19.93 5.19
N ASN A 147 -24.28 19.09 6.08
CA ASN A 147 -24.91 18.84 7.39
C ASN A 147 -24.08 19.48 8.50
N ASN A 148 -24.45 20.71 8.90
CA ASN A 148 -23.85 21.41 10.02
C ASN A 148 -24.31 20.80 11.36
N HIS A 149 -23.57 19.84 11.88
CA HIS A 149 -23.65 19.48 13.30
C HIS A 149 -22.26 19.52 13.97
N LEU A 150 -21.69 20.73 14.04
CA LEU A 150 -20.38 20.97 14.64
C LEU A 150 -20.41 20.72 16.17
N LYS A 151 -20.13 19.49 16.61
CA LYS A 151 -19.59 19.27 17.96
C LYS A 151 -18.11 19.63 17.93
N ALA A 152 -17.78 20.77 18.53
CA ALA A 152 -16.39 21.18 18.74
C ALA A 152 -15.66 20.10 19.55
N MET A 153 -14.79 19.35 18.89
CA MET A 153 -14.04 18.27 19.52
C MET A 153 -12.81 18.88 20.19
N THR A 154 -12.94 19.21 21.47
CA THR A 154 -11.83 19.68 22.30
C THR A 154 -10.76 18.59 22.38
N ALA A 155 -9.74 18.70 21.53
CA ALA A 155 -8.66 17.73 21.48
C ALA A 155 -7.91 17.73 22.82
N ARG A 156 -8.05 16.64 23.57
CA ARG A 156 -7.23 16.40 24.77
C ARG A 156 -5.80 16.15 24.29
N THR A 157 -4.86 17.00 24.69
CA THR A 157 -3.45 16.89 24.32
C THR A 157 -2.80 15.58 24.79
N ASP A 158 -3.43 14.89 25.74
CA ASP A 158 -2.94 13.66 26.36
C ASP A 158 -2.94 12.43 25.41
N GLU A 159 -3.60 12.52 24.25
CA GLU A 159 -3.70 11.42 23.26
C GLU A 159 -2.80 11.61 22.03
N MET A 160 -2.00 12.69 21.97
CA MET A 160 -1.10 12.97 20.85
C MET A 160 0.26 12.28 21.04
N LYS A 161 0.64 11.39 20.12
CA LYS A 161 1.97 10.74 20.12
C LYS A 161 2.90 11.36 19.08
N ARG A 162 4.19 11.41 19.38
CA ARG A 162 5.24 11.83 18.45
C ARG A 162 5.49 10.74 17.41
N ALA A 163 5.25 11.05 16.14
CA ALA A 163 5.63 10.24 14.99
C ALA A 163 6.81 10.88 14.25
N ARG A 164 7.55 10.08 13.47
CA ARG A 164 8.57 10.58 12.53
C ARG A 164 8.07 10.46 11.10
N VAL A 165 8.24 11.52 10.33
CA VAL A 165 7.90 11.56 8.90
C VAL A 165 8.86 10.64 8.12
N LEU A 166 8.31 9.63 7.44
CA LEU A 166 9.09 8.60 6.74
C LEU A 166 9.60 9.03 5.35
N CYS A 167 8.92 9.99 4.72
CA CYS A 167 9.26 10.55 3.42
C CYS A 167 8.74 11.98 3.34
N SER A 168 9.43 12.86 2.60
CA SER A 168 8.99 14.23 2.42
C SER A 168 7.68 14.27 1.63
N TYR A 169 6.75 15.13 2.06
CA TYR A 169 5.45 15.36 1.44
C TYR A 169 5.29 16.86 1.21
N ASP A 170 4.77 17.27 0.06
CA ASP A 170 4.50 18.67 -0.24
C ASP A 170 2.98 18.88 -0.32
N ALA A 171 2.48 19.87 0.43
CA ALA A 171 1.06 20.15 0.55
C ALA A 171 0.47 20.58 -0.79
N LYS A 172 -0.68 20.02 -1.15
CA LYS A 172 -1.36 20.35 -2.41
C LYS A 172 -2.35 21.51 -2.27
N ASP A 173 -2.82 21.75 -1.06
CA ASP A 173 -3.70 22.85 -0.70
C ASP A 173 -3.38 23.39 0.70
N HIS A 174 -4.16 24.39 1.13
CA HIS A 174 -3.99 25.08 2.40
C HIS A 174 -4.61 24.34 3.61
N THR A 175 -5.16 23.14 3.42
CA THR A 175 -5.66 22.25 4.48
C THR A 175 -4.63 21.18 4.86
N GLU A 176 -3.62 20.97 4.01
CA GLU A 176 -2.49 20.06 4.23
C GLU A 176 -1.23 20.77 4.77
N LEU A 177 -0.27 19.99 5.28
CA LEU A 177 1.04 20.47 5.75
C LEU A 177 2.17 19.86 4.90
N THR A 178 3.08 20.70 4.41
CA THR A 178 4.36 20.23 3.84
C THR A 178 5.22 19.68 4.96
N LEU A 179 5.77 18.48 4.78
CA LEU A 179 6.52 17.72 5.78
C LEU A 179 7.86 17.25 5.22
N ILE A 180 8.91 17.31 6.03
CA ILE A 180 10.26 16.89 5.63
C ILE A 180 10.61 15.53 6.25
N THR A 181 11.31 14.67 5.51
CA THR A 181 11.78 13.37 6.02
C THR A 181 12.55 13.52 7.34
N ASN A 182 12.23 12.68 8.34
CA ASN A 182 12.69 12.70 9.73
C ASN A 182 12.16 13.84 10.63
N GLU A 183 11.26 14.68 10.14
CA GLU A 183 10.55 15.66 10.98
C GLU A 183 9.68 14.97 12.04
N GLY A 184 9.55 15.59 13.22
CA GLY A 184 8.82 15.05 14.35
C GLY A 184 7.44 15.69 14.49
N VAL A 185 6.39 14.98 14.10
CA VAL A 185 5.00 15.47 14.12
C VAL A 185 4.20 14.86 15.27
N LEU A 186 3.15 15.55 15.74
CA LEU A 186 2.22 15.04 16.75
C LEU A 186 0.96 14.52 16.06
N ALA A 187 0.69 13.22 16.17
CA ALA A 187 -0.47 12.57 15.60
C ALA A 187 -1.43 12.07 16.69
N ASN A 188 -2.74 12.23 16.48
CA ASN A 188 -3.76 11.64 17.35
C ASN A 188 -3.92 10.14 17.03
N VAL A 189 -3.86 9.31 18.06
CA VAL A 189 -3.81 7.85 17.96
C VAL A 189 -5.15 7.23 17.57
N GLN A 190 -6.27 7.92 17.78
CA GLN A 190 -7.62 7.40 17.48
C GLN A 190 -7.86 7.11 15.98
N ASN A 191 -7.02 7.60 15.06
CA ASN A 191 -7.09 7.30 13.63
C ASN A 191 -6.16 6.14 13.19
N PHE A 192 -5.58 5.39 14.14
CA PHE A 192 -4.70 4.24 13.88
C PHE A 192 -5.15 3.00 14.67
N GLU A 193 -6.42 2.61 14.53
CA GLU A 193 -6.81 1.20 14.71
C GLU A 193 -6.61 0.47 13.37
N ILE A 194 -5.80 -0.60 13.42
CA ILE A 194 -5.60 -1.63 12.38
C ILE A 194 -5.97 -2.96 13.02
#